data_AF-A0A2C9M691-F1
#
_entry.id   AF-A0A2C9M691-F1
#
_cell.length_a   1.000
_cell.length_b   1.000
_cell.length_c   1.000
_cell.angle_alpha   90.00
_cell.angle_beta   90.00
_cell.angle_gamma   90.00
#
_symmetry.space_group_name_H-M   'P 1'
#
loop_
_entity.id
_entity.type
_entity.pdbx_description
1 polymer ?
#
loop_
_entity_poly.entity_id
_entity_poly.type
_entity_poly.pdbx_seq_one_letter_code
_entity_poly.pdbx_strand_id
1 'polypeptide(L)'
;MDSSTYPARVTYSDLSFSQFYDWGRSNVTGHYIMLASYADETRAKLLASLNAKGNLASGSVGGPHRVTKDLVDSLLDDIAKAYGTDRRYIPEPISAMAQFWGSYPFGGGWVVWKAGYRYDDVISTVQRPSLTDQIFCVGADHSRGYHVGWSEGAYETVDRVMDMYFL
;
A
#
# COMPACT_ATOMS: atom_id res chain seq x y z
N MET A 1 -3.82 2.56 -21.41
CA MET A 1 -3.81 1.09 -21.50
C MET A 1 -5.25 0.64 -21.55
N ASP A 2 -5.64 -0.12 -22.57
CA ASP A 2 -6.98 -0.68 -22.65
C ASP A 2 -7.11 -1.77 -21.58
N SER A 3 -7.95 -1.54 -20.58
CA SER A 3 -8.19 -2.49 -19.47
C SER A 3 -8.87 -3.78 -19.93
N SER A 4 -9.35 -3.84 -21.18
CA SER A 4 -9.98 -5.03 -21.76
C SER A 4 -8.99 -6.17 -22.03
N THR A 5 -7.71 -5.86 -22.30
CA THR A 5 -6.73 -6.86 -22.77
C THR A 5 -6.06 -7.62 -21.62
N TYR A 6 -5.95 -7.01 -20.43
CA TYR A 6 -5.32 -7.61 -19.24
C TYR A 6 -6.11 -7.22 -17.98
N PRO A 7 -7.33 -7.77 -17.78
CA PRO A 7 -8.15 -7.39 -16.64
C PRO A 7 -7.53 -7.93 -15.35
N ALA A 8 -7.20 -7.03 -14.42
CA ALA A 8 -6.96 -7.42 -13.04
C ALA A 8 -8.30 -7.82 -12.40
N ARG A 9 -8.33 -8.97 -11.72
CA ARG A 9 -9.50 -9.39 -10.94
C ARG A 9 -9.28 -9.03 -9.48
N VAL A 10 -10.28 -8.43 -8.86
CA VAL A 10 -10.21 -7.99 -7.47
C VAL A 10 -11.27 -8.70 -6.65
N THR A 11 -10.84 -9.28 -5.54
CA THR A 11 -11.73 -9.89 -4.54
C THR A 11 -11.64 -9.07 -3.26
N TYR A 12 -12.78 -8.57 -2.81
CA TYR A 12 -12.92 -7.85 -1.53
C TYR A 12 -13.42 -8.82 -0.46
N SER A 13 -12.87 -8.69 0.75
CA SER A 13 -13.21 -9.57 1.85
C SER A 13 -13.17 -8.85 3.20
N ASP A 14 -13.93 -9.38 4.15
CA ASP A 14 -13.85 -9.02 5.55
C ASP A 14 -12.70 -9.72 6.29
N LEU A 15 -12.09 -10.75 5.68
CA LEU A 15 -10.91 -11.47 6.15
C LEU A 15 -9.65 -10.58 6.20
N SER A 16 -8.58 -11.12 6.80
CA SER A 16 -7.37 -10.35 7.09
C SER A 16 -6.70 -9.77 5.84
N PHE A 17 -6.83 -10.43 4.68
CA PHE A 17 -6.21 -9.97 3.44
C PHE A 17 -6.84 -8.70 2.87
N SER A 18 -8.07 -8.35 3.27
CA SER A 18 -8.85 -7.20 2.81
C SER A 18 -9.17 -7.20 1.30
N GLN A 19 -8.17 -6.95 0.46
CA GLN A 19 -8.30 -6.95 -0.98
C GLN A 19 -7.24 -7.88 -1.58
N PHE A 20 -7.67 -8.75 -2.49
CA PHE A 20 -6.82 -9.66 -3.24
C PHE A 20 -6.88 -9.28 -4.72
N TYR A 21 -5.71 -9.08 -5.34
CA TYR A 21 -5.62 -8.77 -6.77
C TYR A 21 -4.95 -9.91 -7.52
N ASP A 22 -5.63 -10.45 -8.52
CA ASP A 22 -5.06 -11.34 -9.52
C ASP A 22 -4.71 -10.54 -10.77
N TRP A 23 -3.42 -10.39 -11.05
CA TRP A 23 -2.92 -9.71 -12.25
C TRP A 23 -2.73 -10.66 -13.43
N GLY A 24 -3.09 -11.93 -13.27
CA GLY A 24 -3.07 -12.93 -14.31
C GLY A 24 -1.69 -13.54 -14.55
N ARG A 25 -1.61 -14.25 -15.67
CA ARG A 25 -0.44 -15.04 -16.08
C ARG A 25 0.49 -14.20 -16.94
N SER A 26 1.78 -14.18 -16.61
CA SER A 26 2.81 -13.62 -17.47
C SER A 26 2.90 -14.41 -18.79
N ASN A 27 2.83 -13.69 -19.91
CA ASN A 27 3.04 -14.27 -21.25
C ASN A 27 4.49 -14.68 -21.52
N VAL A 28 5.45 -14.28 -20.65
CA VAL A 28 6.87 -14.60 -20.80
C VAL A 28 7.25 -15.82 -19.99
N THR A 29 6.89 -15.85 -18.70
CA THR A 29 7.29 -16.94 -17.78
C THR A 29 6.21 -17.99 -17.60
N GLY A 30 4.96 -17.67 -17.93
CA GLY A 30 3.82 -18.51 -17.62
C GLY A 30 3.47 -18.56 -16.12
N HIS A 31 4.11 -17.77 -15.27
CA HIS A 31 3.80 -17.66 -13.84
C HIS A 31 2.70 -16.64 -13.60
N TYR A 32 1.96 -16.80 -12.50
CA TYR A 32 0.95 -15.87 -12.05
C TYR A 32 1.54 -14.85 -11.07
N ILE A 33 1.04 -13.62 -11.12
CA ILE A 33 1.38 -12.59 -10.14
C ILE A 33 0.10 -12.18 -9.43
N MET A 34 0.16 -12.19 -8.10
CA MET A 34 -0.97 -11.87 -7.24
C MET A 34 -0.52 -10.88 -6.16
N LEU A 35 -1.37 -9.90 -5.86
CA LEU A 35 -1.30 -9.15 -4.60
C LEU A 35 -2.19 -9.86 -3.60
N ALA A 36 -1.58 -10.74 -2.80
CA ALA A 36 -2.30 -11.61 -1.87
C ALA A 36 -3.05 -10.83 -0.78
N SER A 37 -2.58 -9.62 -0.44
CA SER A 37 -3.27 -8.70 0.45
C SER A 37 -2.92 -7.26 0.14
N TYR A 38 -3.93 -6.41 0.09
CA TYR A 38 -3.82 -4.96 0.17
C TYR A 38 -4.78 -4.47 1.27
N ALA A 39 -4.20 -4.19 2.43
CA ALA A 39 -4.93 -3.91 3.67
C ALA A 39 -4.41 -2.65 4.35
N ASP A 40 -5.27 -2.01 5.11
CA ASP A 40 -5.01 -0.81 5.89
C ASP A 40 -5.33 -1.05 7.39
N GLU A 41 -5.12 -0.01 8.20
CA GLU A 41 -5.49 0.05 9.60
C GLU A 41 -5.10 -1.18 10.46
N THR A 42 -6.08 -1.80 11.12
CA THR A 42 -5.90 -2.92 12.06
C THR A 42 -5.47 -4.20 11.35
N ARG A 43 -5.93 -4.41 10.11
CA ARG A 43 -5.54 -5.56 9.28
C ARG A 43 -4.07 -5.48 8.90
N ALA A 44 -3.60 -4.31 8.46
CA ALA A 44 -2.18 -4.09 8.17
C ALA A 44 -1.29 -4.37 9.40
N LYS A 45 -1.73 -3.97 10.60
CA LYS A 45 -1.01 -4.24 11.86
C LYS A 45 -0.98 -5.73 12.20
N LEU A 46 -2.10 -6.43 12.02
CA LEU A 46 -2.19 -7.87 12.21
C LEU A 46 -1.22 -8.61 11.29
N LEU A 47 -1.25 -8.32 9.99
CA LEU A 47 -0.36 -8.95 9.01
C LEU A 47 1.11 -8.63 9.28
N ALA A 48 1.43 -7.40 9.68
CA ALA A 48 2.78 -7.01 10.09
C ALA A 48 3.25 -7.82 11.30
N SER A 49 2.36 -8.11 12.26
CA SER A 49 2.69 -8.91 13.45
C SER A 49 3.00 -10.37 13.09
N LEU A 50 2.29 -10.96 12.13
CA LEU A 50 2.58 -12.29 11.59
C LEU A 50 3.93 -12.31 10.86
N ASN A 51 4.28 -11.21 10.21
CA ASN A 51 5.56 -11.07 9.52
C ASN A 51 6.74 -10.68 10.45
N ALA A 52 6.47 -10.35 11.70
CA ALA A 52 7.48 -9.81 12.61
C ALA A 52 8.46 -10.88 13.12
N LYS A 53 8.05 -12.16 13.16
CA LYS A 53 8.85 -13.28 13.66
C LYS A 53 8.61 -14.54 12.84
N GLY A 54 9.48 -15.53 12.98
CA GLY A 54 9.35 -16.83 12.33
C GLY A 54 10.31 -17.03 11.15
N ASN A 55 10.21 -18.21 10.56
CA ASN A 55 11.02 -18.63 9.42
C ASN A 55 10.57 -17.93 8.14
N LEU A 56 11.49 -17.70 7.22
CA LEU A 56 11.16 -17.19 5.90
C LEU A 56 10.26 -18.18 5.15
N ALA A 57 9.28 -17.67 4.42
CA ALA A 57 8.50 -18.45 3.47
C ALA A 57 9.36 -18.90 2.28
N SER A 58 8.89 -19.92 1.57
CA SER A 58 9.53 -20.36 0.32
C SER A 58 9.65 -19.19 -0.66
N GLY A 59 10.84 -19.03 -1.26
CA GLY A 59 11.11 -17.97 -2.23
C GLY A 59 11.12 -16.54 -1.68
N SER A 60 11.05 -16.36 -0.35
CA SER A 60 11.29 -15.08 0.31
C SER A 60 12.77 -14.89 0.58
N VAL A 61 13.26 -13.66 0.37
CA VAL A 61 14.61 -13.24 0.76
C VAL A 61 14.54 -12.50 2.09
N GLY A 62 15.57 -12.61 2.93
CA GLY A 62 15.69 -11.81 4.15
C GLY A 62 15.82 -10.32 3.86
N GLY A 63 15.45 -9.47 4.83
CA GLY A 63 15.54 -8.01 4.71
C GLY A 63 14.20 -7.31 4.89
N PRO A 64 14.09 -6.02 4.48
CA PRO A 64 12.91 -5.19 4.72
C PRO A 64 11.61 -5.74 4.11
N HIS A 65 11.72 -6.45 2.99
CA HIS A 65 10.57 -6.97 2.26
C HIS A 65 10.32 -8.46 2.47
N ARG A 66 10.94 -9.03 3.51
CA ARG A 66 10.81 -10.44 3.83
C ARG A 66 9.35 -10.84 4.05
N VAL A 67 9.07 -12.11 3.81
CA VAL A 67 7.80 -12.76 4.07
C VAL A 67 8.06 -13.99 4.94
N THR A 68 7.35 -14.09 6.06
CA THR A 68 7.43 -15.25 6.97
C THR A 68 6.44 -16.34 6.56
N LYS A 69 6.72 -17.57 6.96
CA LYS A 69 5.81 -18.70 6.77
C LYS A 69 4.45 -18.45 7.43
N ASP A 70 4.45 -17.89 8.64
CA ASP A 70 3.21 -17.59 9.39
C ASP A 70 2.31 -16.60 8.63
N LEU A 71 2.91 -15.57 8.00
CA LEU A 71 2.16 -14.64 7.15
C LEU A 71 1.57 -15.34 5.92
N VAL A 72 2.36 -16.16 5.23
CA VAL A 72 1.90 -16.89 4.03
C VAL A 72 0.79 -17.87 4.38
N ASP A 73 0.98 -18.68 5.42
CA ASP A 73 0.00 -19.67 5.83
C ASP A 73 -1.34 -18.99 6.20
N SER A 74 -1.30 -17.89 6.97
CA SER A 74 -2.51 -17.12 7.31
C SER A 74 -3.22 -16.55 6.07
N LEU A 75 -2.46 -16.00 5.11
CA LEU A 75 -3.05 -15.43 3.90
C LEU A 75 -3.65 -16.51 3.00
N LEU A 76 -2.95 -17.63 2.82
CA LEU A 76 -3.42 -18.73 1.98
C LEU A 76 -4.63 -19.44 2.61
N ASP A 77 -4.71 -19.52 3.94
CA ASP A 77 -5.91 -20.02 4.64
C ASP A 77 -7.11 -19.09 4.43
N ASP A 78 -6.92 -17.77 4.51
CA ASP A 78 -8.00 -16.81 4.28
C ASP A 78 -8.43 -16.78 2.80
N ILE A 79 -7.50 -16.91 1.86
CA ILE A 79 -7.80 -17.07 0.43
C ILE A 79 -8.58 -18.37 0.21
N ALA A 80 -8.17 -19.49 0.83
CA ALA A 80 -8.88 -20.76 0.73
C ALA A 80 -10.35 -20.64 1.19
N LYS A 81 -10.57 -19.98 2.33
CA LYS A 81 -11.92 -19.67 2.83
C LYS A 81 -12.71 -18.79 1.85
N ALA A 82 -12.11 -17.71 1.35
CA ALA A 82 -12.79 -16.77 0.45
C ALA A 82 -13.24 -17.41 -0.87
N TYR A 83 -12.46 -18.35 -1.40
CA TYR A 83 -12.77 -19.06 -2.64
C TYR A 83 -13.51 -20.39 -2.40
N GLY A 84 -13.84 -20.74 -1.15
CA GLY A 84 -14.54 -21.98 -0.83
C GLY A 84 -13.77 -23.26 -1.22
N THR A 85 -12.44 -23.21 -1.15
CA THR A 85 -11.56 -24.34 -1.53
C THR A 85 -10.77 -24.84 -0.32
N ASP A 86 -10.27 -26.08 -0.41
CA ASP A 86 -9.34 -26.61 0.58
C ASP A 86 -7.94 -26.01 0.38
N ARG A 87 -7.27 -25.63 1.47
CA ARG A 87 -5.91 -25.08 1.50
C ARG A 87 -4.89 -25.94 0.76
N ARG A 88 -5.08 -27.27 0.75
CA ARG A 88 -4.18 -28.23 0.07
C ARG A 88 -4.16 -28.08 -1.46
N TYR A 89 -5.19 -27.46 -2.04
CA TYR A 89 -5.25 -27.19 -3.48
C TYR A 89 -4.60 -25.85 -3.86
N ILE A 90 -4.20 -25.05 -2.87
CA ILE A 90 -3.51 -23.78 -3.11
C ILE A 90 -1.99 -24.02 -2.99
N PRO A 91 -1.22 -23.84 -4.07
CA PRO A 91 0.23 -24.07 -4.03
C PRO A 91 0.93 -22.97 -3.21
N GLU A 92 2.10 -23.33 -2.69
CA GLU A 92 3.03 -22.34 -2.12
C GLU A 92 3.52 -21.36 -3.20
N PRO A 93 3.79 -20.09 -2.86
CA PRO A 93 4.31 -19.13 -3.81
C PRO A 93 5.73 -19.51 -4.27
N ILE A 94 6.03 -19.24 -5.55
CA ILE A 94 7.39 -19.40 -6.11
C ILE A 94 8.34 -18.37 -5.48
N SER A 95 7.85 -17.15 -5.27
CA SER A 95 8.54 -16.07 -4.57
C SER A 95 7.50 -15.16 -3.91
N ALA A 96 7.88 -14.56 -2.79
CA ALA A 96 7.01 -13.69 -2.01
C ALA A 96 7.76 -12.45 -1.53
N MET A 97 7.06 -11.32 -1.52
CA MET A 97 7.53 -10.03 -1.04
C MET A 97 6.38 -9.35 -0.30
N ALA A 98 6.68 -8.68 0.82
CA ALA A 98 5.73 -7.86 1.55
C ALA A 98 6.27 -6.46 1.78
N GLN A 99 5.39 -5.46 1.78
CA GLN A 99 5.73 -4.08 2.12
C GLN A 99 4.77 -3.58 3.19
N PHE A 100 5.31 -3.23 4.36
CA PHE A 100 4.55 -2.66 5.46
C PHE A 100 4.90 -1.18 5.62
N TRP A 101 4.10 -0.30 5.04
CA TRP A 101 4.32 1.15 5.05
C TRP A 101 4.32 1.76 6.46
N GLY A 102 3.56 1.18 7.39
CA GLY A 102 3.58 1.61 8.80
C GLY A 102 4.86 1.25 9.57
N SER A 103 5.77 0.46 8.99
CA SER A 103 7.03 0.09 9.63
C SER A 103 8.13 1.12 9.36
N TYR A 104 9.11 1.19 10.26
CA TYR A 104 10.33 1.96 10.05
C TYR A 104 11.04 1.48 8.76
N PRO A 105 11.60 2.37 7.92
CA PRO A 105 11.80 3.81 8.12
C PRO A 105 10.65 4.71 7.67
N PHE A 106 9.58 4.16 7.07
CA PHE A 106 8.50 4.96 6.51
C PHE A 106 7.56 5.51 7.59
N GLY A 107 7.10 4.64 8.51
CA GLY A 107 6.31 5.05 9.67
C GLY A 107 4.91 5.61 9.35
N GLY A 108 4.45 5.49 8.09
CA GLY A 108 3.20 6.04 7.59
C GLY A 108 2.80 5.36 6.28
N GLY A 109 1.49 5.21 6.06
CA GLY A 109 0.92 4.57 4.86
C GLY A 109 -0.07 5.50 4.18
N TRP A 110 -1.30 5.03 3.98
CA TRP A 110 -2.40 5.89 3.54
C TRP A 110 -2.65 7.01 4.54
N VAL A 111 -2.79 8.23 4.04
CA VAL A 111 -3.05 9.43 4.84
C VAL A 111 -4.39 10.04 4.45
N VAL A 112 -5.05 10.67 5.42
CA VAL A 112 -6.30 11.40 5.23
C VAL A 112 -6.34 12.61 6.15
N TRP A 113 -7.13 13.62 5.79
CA TRP A 113 -7.41 14.74 6.69
C TRP A 113 -8.19 14.26 7.91
N LYS A 114 -7.72 14.65 9.10
CA LYS A 114 -8.40 14.33 10.37
C LYS A 114 -9.77 15.00 10.41
N ALA A 115 -10.78 14.26 10.87
CA ALA A 115 -12.13 14.79 11.05
C ALA A 115 -12.13 16.08 11.90
N GLY A 116 -12.91 17.08 11.46
CA GLY A 116 -12.99 18.39 12.11
C GLY A 116 -11.88 19.38 11.71
N TYR A 117 -10.92 18.99 10.89
CA TYR A 117 -9.91 19.90 10.33
C TYR A 117 -10.25 20.29 8.90
N ARG A 118 -10.09 21.58 8.59
CA ARG A 118 -10.17 22.09 7.22
C ARG A 118 -8.76 22.19 6.67
N TYR A 119 -8.53 21.55 5.53
CA TYR A 119 -7.21 21.56 4.89
C TYR A 119 -6.75 22.98 4.53
N ASP A 120 -7.66 23.87 4.16
CA ASP A 120 -7.33 25.26 3.81
C ASP A 120 -6.71 26.03 4.99
N ASP A 121 -7.11 25.72 6.23
CA ASP A 121 -6.59 26.37 7.43
C ASP A 121 -5.18 25.87 7.80
N VAL A 122 -4.85 24.64 7.38
CA VAL A 122 -3.59 23.96 7.73
C VAL A 122 -2.53 24.18 6.66
N ILE A 123 -2.90 24.04 5.39
CA ILE A 123 -1.98 24.01 4.25
C ILE A 123 -1.14 25.28 4.19
N SER A 124 -1.73 26.47 4.37
CA SER A 124 -0.97 27.72 4.28
C SER A 124 0.17 27.81 5.29
N THR A 125 -0.04 27.26 6.48
CA THR A 125 0.96 27.26 7.57
C THR A 125 2.03 26.20 7.31
N VAL A 126 1.64 25.01 6.86
CA VAL A 126 2.57 23.90 6.64
C VAL A 126 3.41 24.10 5.38
N GLN A 127 2.82 24.65 4.32
CA GLN A 127 3.48 24.79 3.01
C GLN A 127 4.68 25.74 3.06
N ARG A 128 4.62 26.79 3.89
CA ARG A 128 5.74 27.69 4.17
C ARG A 128 5.82 27.95 5.68
N PRO A 129 6.49 27.07 6.44
CA PRO A 129 6.48 27.13 7.90
C PRO A 129 7.26 28.31 8.49
N SER A 130 8.14 28.95 7.69
CA SER A 130 8.91 30.12 8.08
C SER A 130 8.70 31.28 7.11
N LEU A 131 8.41 32.46 7.65
CA LEU A 131 8.24 33.68 6.86
C LEU A 131 9.58 34.24 6.39
N THR A 132 10.68 33.93 7.07
CA THR A 132 12.02 34.45 6.75
C THR A 132 12.85 33.47 5.93
N ASP A 133 12.64 32.17 6.13
CA ASP A 133 13.43 31.14 5.44
C ASP A 133 12.79 30.74 4.12
N GLN A 134 13.62 30.35 3.15
CA GLN A 134 13.19 29.84 1.85
C GLN A 134 13.02 28.32 1.91
N ILE A 135 12.15 27.87 2.81
CA ILE A 135 11.86 26.46 3.04
C ILE A 135 10.38 26.23 2.76
N PHE A 136 10.09 25.25 1.90
CA PHE A 136 8.75 24.92 1.46
C PHE A 136 8.47 23.42 1.63
N CYS A 137 7.30 23.08 2.13
CA CYS A 137 6.86 21.69 2.29
C CYS A 137 5.89 21.32 1.17
N VAL A 138 6.22 20.26 0.45
CA VAL A 138 5.42 19.67 -0.64
C VAL A 138 5.23 18.18 -0.39
N GLY A 139 4.18 17.60 -0.94
CA GLY A 139 3.82 16.21 -0.78
C GLY A 139 2.32 16.00 -0.79
N ALA A 140 1.88 14.78 -1.16
CA ALA A 140 0.46 14.43 -1.25
C ALA A 140 -0.30 14.68 0.08
N ASP A 141 0.40 14.53 1.21
CA ASP A 141 -0.12 14.75 2.57
C ASP A 141 -0.59 16.20 2.81
N HIS A 142 -0.16 17.14 1.97
CA HIS A 142 -0.48 18.58 2.06
C HIS A 142 -1.31 19.08 0.86
N SER A 143 -1.90 18.15 0.11
CA SER A 143 -2.80 18.46 -0.99
C SER A 143 -4.23 18.72 -0.51
N ARG A 144 -5.04 19.33 -1.38
CA ARG A 144 -6.42 19.71 -1.04
C ARG A 144 -7.37 18.54 -1.22
N GLY A 145 -8.38 18.48 -0.35
CA GLY A 145 -9.53 17.59 -0.52
C GLY A 145 -9.16 16.12 -0.72
N TYR A 146 -9.60 15.54 -1.83
CA TYR A 146 -9.47 14.11 -2.15
C TYR A 146 -8.13 13.72 -2.79
N HIS A 147 -7.25 14.68 -3.10
CA HIS A 147 -5.95 14.36 -3.71
C HIS A 147 -4.94 13.81 -2.71
N VAL A 148 -5.26 13.84 -1.41
CA VAL A 148 -4.42 13.28 -0.36
C VAL A 148 -4.27 11.77 -0.58
N GLY A 149 -3.03 11.27 -0.47
CA GLY A 149 -2.69 9.88 -0.72
C GLY A 149 -2.50 9.52 -2.21
N TRP A 150 -2.70 10.47 -3.13
CA TRP A 150 -2.50 10.29 -4.56
C TRP A 150 -1.30 11.05 -5.10
N SER A 151 -0.71 10.56 -6.19
CA SER A 151 0.43 11.22 -6.84
C SER A 151 0.06 12.61 -7.36
N GLU A 152 -1.17 12.77 -7.85
CA GLU A 152 -1.76 14.04 -8.27
C GLU A 152 -1.70 15.09 -7.15
N GLY A 153 -1.94 14.69 -5.90
CA GLY A 153 -1.81 15.59 -4.75
C GLY A 153 -0.38 16.07 -4.56
N ALA A 154 0.62 15.20 -4.75
CA ALA A 154 2.01 15.61 -4.68
C ALA A 154 2.33 16.67 -5.76
N TYR A 155 1.91 16.44 -7.01
CA TYR A 155 2.08 17.42 -8.09
C TYR A 155 1.36 18.73 -7.82
N GLU A 156 0.10 18.69 -7.35
CA GLU A 156 -0.66 19.89 -6.97
C GLU A 156 0.11 20.76 -5.96
N THR A 157 0.70 20.15 -4.94
CA THR A 157 1.45 20.92 -3.93
C THR A 157 2.72 21.55 -4.48
N VAL A 158 3.42 20.86 -5.39
CA VAL A 158 4.61 21.39 -6.07
C VAL A 158 4.23 22.56 -6.95
N ASP A 159 3.23 22.40 -7.81
CA ASP A 159 2.75 23.45 -8.72
C ASP A 159 2.34 24.70 -7.94
N ARG A 160 1.63 24.53 -6.82
CA ARG A 160 1.22 25.64 -5.95
C ARG A 160 2.42 26.38 -5.35
N VAL A 161 3.47 25.69 -4.90
CA VAL A 161 4.68 26.36 -4.39
C VAL A 161 5.38 27.12 -5.50
N MET A 162 5.52 26.52 -6.68
CA MET A 162 6.19 27.14 -7.82
C MET A 162 5.48 28.42 -8.25
N ASP A 163 4.16 28.36 -8.43
CA ASP A 163 3.33 29.51 -8.84
C ASP A 163 3.33 30.66 -7.83
N MET A 164 3.34 30.35 -6.53
CA MET A 164 3.26 31.40 -5.49
C MET A 164 4.59 32.09 -5.15
N TYR A 165 5.72 31.41 -5.34
CA TYR A 165 7.00 31.85 -4.79
C TYR A 165 8.16 31.91 -5.79
N PHE A 166 8.03 31.32 -6.97
CA PHE A 166 9.14 31.15 -7.91
C PHE A 166 8.84 31.55 -9.37
N LEU A 167 7.57 31.74 -9.74
CA LEU A 167 7.11 32.17 -11.06
C LEU A 167 6.47 33.56 -10.99
#